data_AF-F0SU35-F1
#
_entry.id   AF-F0SU35-F1
#
_cell.length_a   1.000
_cell.length_b   1.000
_cell.length_c   1.000
_cell.angle_alpha   90.00
_cell.angle_beta   90.00
_cell.angle_gamma   90.00
#
_symmetry.space_group_name_H-M   'P 1'
#
loop_
_entity.id
_entity.type
_entity.pdbx_description
1 polymer ?
#
loop_
_entity_poly.entity_id
_entity_poly.type
_entity_poly.pdbx_seq_one_letter_code
_entity_poly.pdbx_strand_id
1 'polypeptide(L)'
;MEREIQDSGGLREELRILGEIRRNWLRQSEALERGDAGLLASLLAEGQGYLDELARGGQRENLSGEADSGKEEDDSKAREEILSLLREIIALSRAVSEKASRQKMLAAESLRRLQLNKKALREGYLKKVPQSYGYFIDKKIGR
;
A
#
# COMPACT_ATOMS: atom_id res chain seq x y z
N MET A 1 -9.78 41.77 -21.99
CA MET A 1 -9.31 42.03 -20.61
C MET A 1 -9.84 40.91 -19.70
N GLU A 2 -9.55 39.64 -20.03
CA GLU A 2 -10.15 38.46 -19.36
C GLU A 2 -9.17 37.25 -19.33
N ARG A 3 -7.86 37.47 -19.21
CA ARG A 3 -6.86 36.38 -19.19
C ARG A 3 -5.94 36.38 -17.97
N GLU A 4 -6.34 37.00 -16.86
CA GLU A 4 -5.46 37.16 -15.68
C GLU A 4 -5.69 36.15 -14.54
N ILE A 5 -6.71 35.28 -14.62
CA ILE A 5 -7.12 34.41 -13.49
C ILE A 5 -6.64 32.95 -13.66
N GLN A 6 -6.09 32.57 -14.82
CA GLN A 6 -5.93 31.15 -15.16
C GLN A 6 -4.63 30.49 -14.61
N ASP A 7 -3.53 31.24 -14.46
CA ASP A 7 -2.24 30.66 -14.03
C ASP A 7 -2.12 30.37 -12.52
N SER A 8 -2.64 31.24 -11.66
CA SER A 8 -2.57 31.03 -10.20
C SER A 8 -3.49 29.91 -9.69
N GLY A 9 -4.41 29.46 -10.54
CA GLY A 9 -5.33 28.35 -10.26
C GLY A 9 -4.68 26.97 -10.42
N GLY A 10 -3.71 26.83 -11.34
CA GLY A 10 -3.01 25.57 -11.62
C GLY A 10 -2.16 25.11 -10.43
N LEU A 11 -1.24 25.96 -9.97
CA LEU A 11 -0.33 25.66 -8.86
C LEU A 11 -1.06 25.40 -7.54
N ARG A 12 -2.14 26.14 -7.25
CA ARG A 12 -2.96 25.92 -6.05
C ARG A 12 -3.71 24.60 -6.08
N GLU A 13 -4.21 24.23 -7.26
CA GLU A 13 -4.89 22.95 -7.45
C GLU A 13 -3.90 21.78 -7.37
N GLU A 14 -2.70 21.93 -7.91
CA GLU A 14 -1.62 20.95 -7.79
C GLU A 14 -1.23 20.74 -6.31
N LEU A 15 -1.01 21.82 -5.56
CA LEU A 15 -0.76 21.75 -4.12
C LEU A 15 -1.89 21.04 -3.36
N ARG A 16 -3.16 21.31 -3.72
CA ARG A 16 -4.32 20.64 -3.14
C ARG A 16 -4.27 19.13 -3.39
N ILE A 17 -4.05 18.72 -4.64
CA ILE A 17 -4.00 17.31 -5.04
C ILE A 17 -2.81 16.60 -4.37
N LEU A 18 -1.63 17.21 -4.35
CA LEU A 18 -0.46 16.66 -3.65
C LEU A 18 -0.70 16.51 -2.15
N GLY A 19 -1.40 17.48 -1.54
CA GLY A 19 -1.85 17.38 -0.16
C GLY A 19 -2.76 16.17 0.10
N GLU A 20 -3.70 15.89 -0.80
CA GLU A 20 -4.56 14.69 -0.72
C GLU A 20 -3.77 13.39 -0.91
N ILE A 21 -2.85 13.35 -1.88
CA ILE A 21 -1.97 12.19 -2.10
C ILE A 21 -1.16 11.90 -0.84
N ARG A 22 -0.55 12.93 -0.23
CA ARG A 22 0.21 12.79 1.02
C ARG A 22 -0.65 12.24 2.15
N ARG A 23 -1.85 12.79 2.35
CA ARG A 23 -2.82 12.29 3.36
C ARG A 23 -3.20 10.84 3.10
N ASN A 24 -3.47 10.49 1.84
CA ASN A 24 -3.82 9.14 1.45
C ASN A 24 -2.70 8.15 1.77
N TRP A 25 -1.43 8.47 1.47
CA TRP A 25 -0.28 7.63 1.84
C TRP A 25 -0.15 7.42 3.36
N LEU A 26 -0.37 8.46 4.17
CA LEU A 26 -0.36 8.32 5.62
C LEU A 26 -1.46 7.36 6.10
N ARG A 27 -2.68 7.50 5.57
CA ARG A 27 -3.80 6.61 5.91
C ARG A 27 -3.54 5.17 5.45
N GLN A 28 -2.90 4.96 4.29
CA GLN A 28 -2.48 3.62 3.85
C GLN A 28 -1.45 3.01 4.80
N SER A 29 -0.50 3.82 5.28
CA SER A 29 0.49 3.40 6.28
C SER A 29 -0.18 2.94 7.58
N GLU A 30 -1.21 3.65 8.06
CA GLU A 30 -1.98 3.29 9.24
C GLU A 30 -2.83 2.03 9.03
N ALA A 31 -3.50 1.91 7.87
CA ALA A 31 -4.28 0.72 7.51
C ALA A 31 -3.40 -0.54 7.49
N LEU A 32 -2.16 -0.42 6.99
CA LEU A 32 -1.17 -1.49 7.02
C LEU A 32 -0.67 -1.85 8.44
N GLU A 33 -0.63 -0.91 9.38
CA GLU A 33 -0.31 -1.23 10.79
C GLU A 33 -1.43 -2.00 11.46
N ARG A 34 -2.67 -1.60 11.16
CA ARG A 34 -3.87 -2.21 11.74
C ARG A 34 -4.25 -3.52 11.06
N GLY A 35 -3.62 -3.85 9.92
CA GLY A 35 -3.98 -5.02 9.11
C GLY A 35 -5.37 -4.91 8.46
N ASP A 36 -5.87 -3.68 8.28
CA ASP A 36 -7.20 -3.42 7.72
C ASP A 36 -7.14 -3.44 6.19
N ALA A 37 -7.28 -4.64 5.63
CA ALA A 37 -7.26 -4.86 4.19
C ALA A 37 -8.43 -4.18 3.46
N GLY A 38 -9.58 -4.01 4.13
CA GLY A 38 -10.76 -3.38 3.53
C GLY A 38 -10.54 -1.89 3.33
N LEU A 39 -10.07 -1.20 4.37
CA LEU A 39 -9.70 0.21 4.30
C LEU A 39 -8.52 0.44 3.33
N LEU A 40 -7.53 -0.46 3.32
CA LEU A 40 -6.40 -0.33 2.40
C LEU A 40 -6.85 -0.37 0.93
N ALA A 41 -7.80 -1.25 0.58
CA ALA A 41 -8.31 -1.36 -0.78
C ALA A 41 -9.03 -0.08 -1.24
N SER A 42 -9.86 0.53 -0.37
CA SER A 42 -10.53 1.79 -0.70
C SER A 42 -9.52 2.93 -0.86
N LEU A 43 -8.53 3.03 0.02
CA LEU A 43 -7.49 4.05 -0.04
C LEU A 43 -6.61 3.94 -1.29
N LEU A 44 -6.32 2.72 -1.77
CA LEU A 44 -5.59 2.51 -3.02
C LEU A 44 -6.38 3.01 -4.24
N ALA A 45 -7.69 2.77 -4.28
CA ALA A 45 -8.54 3.26 -5.35
C ALA A 45 -8.64 4.80 -5.34
N GLU A 46 -8.83 5.41 -4.17
CA GLU A 46 -8.80 6.87 -3.99
C GLU A 46 -7.44 7.46 -4.42
N GLY A 47 -6.34 6.82 -4.00
CA GLY A 47 -4.98 7.25 -4.35
C GLY A 47 -4.71 7.23 -5.84
N GLN A 48 -5.20 6.21 -6.56
CA GLN A 48 -5.12 6.16 -8.02
C GLN A 48 -5.90 7.32 -8.66
N GLY A 49 -7.09 7.64 -8.14
CA GLY A 49 -7.88 8.78 -8.60
C GLY A 49 -7.11 10.11 -8.51
N TYR A 50 -6.46 10.38 -7.37
CA TYR A 50 -5.65 11.59 -7.21
C TYR A 50 -4.43 11.63 -8.14
N LEU A 51 -3.78 10.49 -8.38
CA LEU A 51 -2.66 10.42 -9.33
C LEU A 51 -3.11 10.66 -10.77
N ASP A 52 -4.27 10.13 -11.15
CA ASP A 52 -4.86 10.34 -12.47
C ASP A 52 -5.28 11.82 -12.65
N GLU A 53 -5.81 12.46 -11.61
CA GLU A 53 -6.11 13.90 -11.58
C GLU A 53 -4.84 14.75 -11.75
N LEU A 54 -3.78 14.42 -10.99
CA LEU A 54 -2.48 15.09 -11.09
C LEU A 54 -1.88 14.96 -12.51
N ALA A 55 -1.92 13.76 -13.10
CA ALA A 55 -1.41 13.49 -14.44
C ALA A 55 -2.16 14.27 -15.52
N ARG A 56 -3.49 14.41 -15.38
CA ARG A 56 -4.31 15.23 -16.30
C ARG A 56 -4.03 16.72 -16.14
N GLY A 57 -3.75 17.18 -14.92
CA GLY A 57 -3.34 18.56 -14.62
C GLY A 57 -2.02 18.93 -15.29
N GLY A 58 -0.97 18.12 -15.09
CA GLY A 58 0.36 18.37 -15.66
C GLY A 58 0.45 18.30 -17.19
N GLN A 59 -0.50 17.66 -17.87
CA GLN A 59 -0.61 17.69 -19.32
C GLN A 59 -1.15 19.02 -19.87
N ARG A 60 -1.92 19.78 -19.07
CA ARG A 60 -2.52 21.06 -19.50
C ARG A 60 -1.53 22.22 -19.47
N GLU A 61 -0.62 22.24 -18.51
CA GLU A 61 0.38 23.33 -18.37
C GLU A 61 1.48 23.29 -19.45
N ASN A 62 1.80 22.11 -19.99
CA ASN A 62 2.79 21.99 -21.08
C ASN A 62 2.29 22.53 -22.45
N LEU A 63 1.02 22.95 -22.55
CA LEU A 63 0.41 23.46 -23.79
C LEU A 63 0.29 25.00 -23.84
N SER A 64 0.55 25.71 -22.75
CA SER A 64 0.54 27.18 -22.71
C SER A 64 1.95 27.73 -22.53
N GLY A 65 2.75 27.62 -23.59
CA GLY A 65 4.03 28.31 -23.68
C GLY A 65 3.81 29.78 -24.01
N GLU A 66 3.77 30.64 -23.00
CA GLU A 66 4.17 32.06 -23.09
C GLU A 66 4.28 32.63 -21.67
N ALA A 67 5.51 32.96 -21.27
CA ALA A 67 5.85 33.41 -19.93
C ALA A 67 5.50 34.89 -19.75
N ASP A 68 4.70 35.21 -18.73
CA ASP A 68 4.45 36.57 -18.27
C ASP A 68 5.34 36.86 -17.04
N SER A 69 6.38 37.67 -17.24
CA SER A 69 7.50 37.91 -16.32
C SER A 69 7.17 38.84 -15.14
N GLY A 70 5.95 38.80 -14.62
CA GLY A 70 5.45 39.72 -13.58
C GLY A 70 5.07 39.07 -12.24
N LYS A 71 4.98 37.73 -12.15
CA LYS A 71 4.54 36.96 -10.97
C LYS A 71 5.61 36.02 -10.39
N GLU A 72 6.89 36.25 -10.71
CA GLU A 72 7.97 35.28 -10.47
C GLU A 72 8.19 34.88 -8.99
N GLU A 73 8.01 35.77 -8.01
CA GLU A 73 8.31 35.44 -6.60
C GLU A 73 7.28 34.53 -5.94
N ASP A 74 5.98 34.78 -6.11
CA ASP A 74 4.91 33.96 -5.50
C ASP A 74 4.80 32.60 -6.20
N ASP A 75 5.02 32.57 -7.52
CA ASP A 75 5.06 31.31 -8.28
C ASP A 75 6.32 30.49 -7.95
N SER A 76 7.45 31.14 -7.64
CA SER A 76 8.68 30.45 -7.20
C SER A 76 8.48 29.75 -5.85
N LYS A 77 7.87 30.42 -4.87
CA LYS A 77 7.56 29.81 -3.56
C LYS A 77 6.61 28.62 -3.68
N ALA A 78 5.56 28.75 -4.49
CA ALA A 78 4.62 27.66 -4.73
C ALA A 78 5.30 26.45 -5.40
N ARG A 79 6.20 26.69 -6.36
CA ARG A 79 7.00 25.63 -7.00
C ARG A 79 7.96 24.94 -6.02
N GLU A 80 8.62 25.68 -5.15
CA GLU A 80 9.46 25.10 -4.09
C GLU A 80 8.65 24.23 -3.13
N GLU A 81 7.45 24.68 -2.75
CA GLU A 81 6.53 23.92 -1.89
C GLU A 81 6.06 22.63 -2.57
N ILE A 82 5.67 22.70 -3.85
CA ILE A 82 5.32 21.53 -4.68
C ILE A 82 6.48 20.52 -4.71
N LEU A 83 7.71 20.98 -4.99
CA LEU A 83 8.89 20.12 -5.04
C LEU A 83 9.19 19.48 -3.67
N SER A 84 9.01 20.23 -2.58
CA SER A 84 9.17 19.71 -1.23
C SER A 84 8.13 18.62 -0.93
N LEU A 85 6.85 18.89 -1.21
CA LEU A 85 5.76 17.91 -1.03
C LEU A 85 5.96 16.65 -1.86
N LEU A 86 6.41 16.78 -3.12
CA LEU A 86 6.73 15.63 -3.97
C LEU A 86 7.83 14.75 -3.36
N ARG A 87 8.89 15.37 -2.83
CA ARG A 87 9.97 14.62 -2.14
C ARG A 87 9.43 13.88 -0.91
N GLU A 88 8.59 14.52 -0.11
CA GLU A 88 7.93 13.88 1.03
C GLU A 88 7.05 12.70 0.58
N ILE A 89 6.23 12.90 -0.44
CA ILE A 89 5.33 11.86 -0.99
C ILE A 89 6.14 10.66 -1.49
N ILE A 90 7.25 10.89 -2.20
CA ILE A 90 8.13 9.83 -2.67
C ILE A 90 8.70 9.05 -1.48
N ALA A 91 9.19 9.74 -0.45
CA ALA A 91 9.71 9.09 0.75
C ALA A 91 8.63 8.25 1.47
N LEU A 92 7.42 8.81 1.63
CA LEU A 92 6.28 8.12 2.23
C LEU A 92 5.86 6.89 1.42
N SER A 93 5.77 7.00 0.09
CA SER A 93 5.39 5.88 -0.78
C SER A 93 6.38 4.71 -0.67
N ARG A 94 7.68 5.01 -0.54
CA ARG A 94 8.72 3.98 -0.33
C ARG A 94 8.54 3.30 1.01
N ALA A 95 8.36 4.06 2.08
CA ALA A 95 8.12 3.51 3.42
C ALA A 95 6.86 2.64 3.48
N VAL A 96 5.77 3.07 2.84
CA VAL A 96 4.52 2.30 2.74
C VAL A 96 4.72 1.01 1.95
N SER A 97 5.45 1.06 0.83
CA SER A 97 5.76 -0.12 0.01
C SER A 97 6.62 -1.16 0.76
N GLU A 98 7.63 -0.71 1.49
CA GLU A 98 8.44 -1.58 2.34
C GLU A 98 7.59 -2.24 3.43
N LYS A 99 6.69 -1.48 4.06
CA LYS A 99 5.77 -1.99 5.08
C LYS A 99 4.80 -3.03 4.52
N ALA A 100 4.22 -2.76 3.36
CA ALA A 100 3.36 -3.71 2.65
C ALA A 100 4.10 -5.01 2.32
N SER A 101 5.36 -4.91 1.90
CA SER A 101 6.21 -6.07 1.62
C SER A 101 6.47 -6.92 2.87
N ARG A 102 6.74 -6.28 4.02
CA ARG A 102 6.88 -6.98 5.32
C ARG A 102 5.59 -7.68 5.73
N GLN A 103 4.44 -7.01 5.62
CA GLN A 103 3.14 -7.60 5.93
C GLN A 103 2.85 -8.84 5.05
N LYS A 104 3.16 -8.75 3.74
CA LYS A 104 3.03 -9.89 2.82
C LYS A 104 3.88 -11.09 3.26
N MET A 105 5.12 -10.86 3.69
CA MET A 105 5.99 -11.92 4.20
C MET A 105 5.41 -12.57 5.46
N LEU A 106 4.96 -11.78 6.43
CA LEU A 106 4.36 -12.28 7.67
C LEU A 106 3.08 -13.10 7.41
N ALA A 107 2.25 -12.64 6.47
CA ALA A 107 1.06 -13.37 6.05
C ALA A 107 1.42 -14.72 5.39
N ALA A 108 2.44 -14.74 4.52
CA ALA A 108 2.90 -15.97 3.89
C ALA A 108 3.48 -16.97 4.90
N GLU A 109 4.25 -16.50 5.88
CA GLU A 109 4.77 -17.34 6.96
C GLU A 109 3.63 -17.91 7.81
N SER A 110 2.66 -17.07 8.18
CA SER A 110 1.49 -17.49 8.95
C SER A 110 0.69 -18.57 8.21
N LEU A 111 0.48 -18.40 6.90
CA LEU A 111 -0.18 -19.39 6.07
C LEU A 111 0.59 -20.72 6.04
N ARG A 112 1.91 -20.67 5.90
CA ARG A 112 2.77 -21.86 5.94
C ARG A 112 2.65 -22.59 7.27
N ARG A 113 2.66 -21.87 8.40
CA ARG A 113 2.46 -22.45 9.75
C ARG A 113 1.10 -23.13 9.86
N LEU A 114 0.02 -22.50 9.37
CA LEU A 114 -1.31 -23.09 9.35
C LEU A 114 -1.37 -24.39 8.53
N GLN A 115 -0.72 -24.42 7.37
CA GLN A 115 -0.64 -25.63 6.53
C GLN A 115 0.10 -26.77 7.24
N LEU A 116 1.24 -26.46 7.87
CA LEU A 116 2.01 -27.45 8.64
C LEU A 116 1.20 -27.97 9.84
N ASN A 117 0.54 -27.09 10.58
CA ASN A 117 -0.32 -27.48 11.70
C ASN A 117 -1.49 -28.36 11.25
N LYS A 118 -2.14 -28.00 10.13
CA LYS A 118 -3.21 -28.82 9.52
C LYS A 118 -2.70 -30.21 9.15
N LYS A 119 -1.49 -30.30 8.57
CA LYS A 119 -0.85 -31.58 8.23
C LYS A 119 -0.54 -32.39 9.50
N ALA A 120 0.06 -31.78 10.51
CA ALA A 120 0.39 -32.42 11.78
C ALA A 120 -0.86 -32.96 12.50
N LEU A 121 -1.95 -32.18 12.54
CA LEU A 121 -3.22 -32.63 13.11
C LEU A 121 -3.79 -33.82 12.34
N ARG A 122 -3.78 -33.78 11.00
CA ARG A 122 -4.32 -34.85 10.15
C ARG A 122 -3.49 -36.14 10.22
N GLU A 123 -2.16 -36.03 10.23
CA GLU A 123 -1.26 -37.18 10.11
C GLU A 123 -0.81 -37.73 11.47
N GLY A 124 -0.77 -36.91 12.52
CA GLY A 124 -0.36 -37.32 13.86
C GLY A 124 -1.54 -37.68 14.75
N TYR A 125 -2.50 -36.76 14.91
CA TYR A 125 -3.57 -36.88 15.91
C TYR A 125 -4.84 -37.53 15.39
N LEU A 126 -5.23 -37.22 14.14
CA LEU A 126 -6.48 -37.70 13.54
C LEU A 126 -6.28 -38.91 12.63
N LYS A 127 -5.05 -39.40 12.48
CA LYS A 127 -4.78 -40.60 11.71
C LYS A 127 -5.40 -41.78 12.44
N LYS A 128 -6.55 -42.27 11.96
CA LYS A 128 -7.11 -43.55 12.35
C LYS A 128 -6.10 -44.63 11.97
N VAL A 129 -5.22 -44.98 12.89
CA VAL A 129 -4.40 -46.18 12.77
C VAL A 129 -5.40 -47.33 12.86
N PRO A 130 -5.55 -48.18 11.82
CA PRO A 130 -6.30 -49.40 12.01
C PRO A 130 -5.59 -50.17 13.13
N GLN A 131 -6.30 -50.42 14.23
CA GLN A 131 -5.82 -51.37 15.24
C GLN A 131 -5.60 -52.68 14.49
N SER A 132 -4.35 -52.99 14.16
CA SER A 132 -4.01 -54.34 13.75
C SER A 132 -4.36 -55.20 14.96
N TYR A 133 -5.30 -56.13 14.77
CA TYR A 133 -5.59 -57.18 15.74
C TYR A 133 -4.31 -57.97 15.94
N GLY A 134 -3.47 -57.51 16.87
CA GLY A 134 -2.31 -58.23 17.34
C GLY A 134 -2.82 -59.39 18.17
N TYR A 135 -2.90 -60.56 17.54
CA TYR A 135 -2.84 -61.82 18.27
C TYR A 135 -1.51 -61.83 19.02
N PHE A 136 -1.54 -61.45 20.30
CA PHE A 136 -0.47 -61.76 21.23
C PHE A 136 -0.49 -63.28 21.40
N ILE A 137 0.29 -63.99 20.59
CA ILE A 137 0.62 -65.38 20.87
C ILE A 137 1.57 -65.34 22.06
N ASP A 138 1.01 -65.44 23.26
CA ASP A 138 1.74 -65.80 24.47
C ASP A 138 2.29 -67.22 24.27
N LYS A 139 3.50 -67.31 23.71
CA LYS A 139 4.26 -68.56 23.76
C LYS A 139 4.66 -68.75 25.22
N LYS A 140 3.79 -69.42 25.98
CA LYS A 140 4.17 -70.10 27.21
C LYS A 140 5.36 -71.00 26.88
N ILE A 141 6.55 -70.58 27.29
CA ILE A 141 7.73 -71.43 27.35
C ILE A 141 7.42 -72.45 28.44
N GLY A 142 6.93 -73.62 28.03
CA GLY A 142 6.77 -74.79 28.88
C GLY A 142 8.14 -75.33 29.28
N ARG A 143 8.21 -75.80 30.54
CA ARG A 143 9.36 -76.30 31.28
C ARG A 143 10.28 -77.26 30.53
#